data_AF-A0A7S4GPJ2-F1
#
_entry.id   AF-A0A7S4GPJ2-F1
#
_cell.length_a   1.000
_cell.length_b   1.000
_cell.length_c   1.000
_cell.angle_alpha   90.00
_cell.angle_beta   90.00
_cell.angle_gamma   90.00
#
_symmetry.space_group_name_H-M   'P 1'
#
loop_
_entity.id
_entity.type
_entity.pdbx_description
1 polymer ?
#
loop_
_entity_poly.entity_id
_entity_poly.type
_entity_poly.pdbx_seq_one_letter_code
_entity_poly.pdbx_strand_id
1 'polypeptide(L)'
;ETAIVLKQYEIAGHCMSRLLEDPPTRTDFVIRFHYICAQVCSQQSTGAKGKDLIGKVQDSLAKVLRGINMACAEPTRYAYLVAQGTAIYWHCGRILYRQGLYAELLLSLPAIVRAIETIDYREYHTRALWLLRLAVCYNMSGRHQEAGQTLQKVVDFVARFLPDMKNNVYRVQVAFTKYSPNPKVRSDATTAILKGIVGVQVVASGIVADKAGKERELQDAYKALVADGGGDPKASKATPKAAKPPPKGRA
;
A
#
# COMPACT_ATOMS: atom_id res chain seq x y z
N GLU A 1 -12.62 -21.14 9.63
CA GLU A 1 -11.50 -20.64 8.81
C GLU A 1 -11.33 -21.42 7.50
N THR A 2 -11.25 -22.76 7.52
CA THR A 2 -11.11 -23.59 6.30
C THR A 2 -12.11 -23.27 5.20
N ALA A 3 -13.40 -23.14 5.53
CA ALA A 3 -14.43 -22.78 4.55
C ALA A 3 -14.15 -21.43 3.85
N ILE A 4 -13.60 -20.44 4.56
CA ILE A 4 -13.20 -19.15 3.97
C ILE A 4 -12.04 -19.33 2.98
N VAL A 5 -11.02 -20.11 3.35
CA VAL A 5 -9.87 -20.42 2.46
C VAL A 5 -10.35 -21.11 1.18
N LEU A 6 -11.30 -22.03 1.29
CA LEU A 6 -11.94 -22.72 0.17
C LEU A 6 -13.00 -21.88 -0.56
N LYS A 7 -13.18 -20.61 -0.17
CA LYS A 7 -14.20 -19.68 -0.72
C LYS A 7 -15.64 -20.20 -0.60
N GLN A 8 -15.91 -21.11 0.33
CA GLN A 8 -17.22 -21.65 0.65
C GLN A 8 -17.91 -20.76 1.69
N TYR A 9 -18.28 -19.55 1.28
CA TYR A 9 -18.77 -18.52 2.21
C TYR A 9 -20.17 -18.81 2.77
N GLU A 10 -21.01 -19.55 2.05
CA GLU A 10 -22.30 -20.01 2.56
C GLU A 10 -22.12 -20.98 3.73
N ILE A 11 -21.25 -21.97 3.56
CA ILE A 11 -20.88 -22.92 4.64
C ILE A 11 -20.27 -22.15 5.82
N ALA A 12 -19.35 -21.21 5.54
CA ALA A 12 -18.77 -20.37 6.59
C ALA A 12 -19.84 -19.56 7.34
N GLY A 13 -20.85 -19.03 6.65
CA GLY A 13 -21.98 -18.34 7.23
C GLY A 13 -22.83 -19.23 8.13
N HIS A 14 -23.16 -20.45 7.71
CA HIS A 14 -23.89 -21.41 8.54
C HIS A 14 -23.12 -21.81 9.80
N CYS A 15 -21.81 -22.09 9.67
CA CYS A 15 -20.96 -22.38 10.83
C CYS A 15 -20.84 -21.17 11.77
N MET A 16 -20.73 -19.96 11.21
CA MET A 16 -20.68 -18.72 11.97
C MET A 16 -21.95 -18.51 12.80
N SER A 17 -23.14 -18.75 12.23
CA SER A 17 -24.41 -18.64 12.97
C SER A 17 -24.48 -19.59 14.17
N ARG A 18 -24.01 -20.84 14.00
CA ARG A 18 -23.93 -21.79 15.13
C ARG A 18 -22.96 -21.33 16.22
N LEU A 19 -21.82 -20.75 15.84
CA LEU A 19 -20.86 -20.20 16.80
C LEU A 19 -21.37 -18.93 17.51
N LEU A 20 -22.43 -18.27 17.01
CA LEU A 20 -23.07 -17.18 17.76
C LEU A 20 -23.97 -17.70 18.88
N GLU A 21 -24.49 -18.93 18.77
CA GLU A 21 -25.31 -19.55 19.80
C GLU A 21 -24.47 -19.98 21.00
N ASP A 22 -23.24 -20.46 20.75
CA ASP A 22 -22.24 -20.77 21.77
C ASP A 22 -20.90 -20.09 21.45
N PRO A 23 -20.73 -18.82 21.85
CA PRO A 23 -19.55 -18.04 21.51
C PRO A 23 -18.26 -18.59 22.11
N PRO A 24 -17.14 -18.55 21.38
CA PRO A 24 -15.85 -18.94 21.94
C PRO A 24 -15.50 -18.06 23.14
N THR A 25 -14.92 -18.66 24.18
CA THR A 25 -14.53 -17.93 25.41
C THR A 25 -13.07 -17.51 25.41
N ARG A 26 -12.20 -18.18 24.66
CA ARG A 26 -10.79 -17.79 24.55
C ARG A 26 -10.64 -16.59 23.60
N THR A 27 -9.90 -15.59 24.06
CA THR A 27 -9.68 -14.32 23.34
C THR A 27 -9.19 -14.52 21.91
N ASP A 28 -8.24 -15.43 21.66
CA ASP A 28 -7.72 -15.71 20.32
C ASP A 28 -8.80 -16.26 19.37
N PHE A 29 -9.69 -17.12 19.86
CA PHE A 29 -10.84 -17.60 19.09
C PHE A 29 -11.88 -16.51 18.86
N VAL A 30 -12.14 -15.63 19.82
CA VAL A 30 -13.06 -14.49 19.64
C VAL A 30 -12.54 -13.53 18.57
N ILE A 31 -11.23 -13.22 18.59
CA ILE A 31 -10.59 -12.37 17.57
C ILE A 31 -10.75 -12.99 16.18
N ARG A 32 -10.41 -14.28 16.04
CA ARG A 32 -10.55 -15.02 14.77
C ARG A 32 -12.00 -15.10 14.32
N PHE A 33 -12.93 -15.26 15.26
CA PHE A 33 -14.36 -15.24 14.96
C PHE A 33 -14.80 -13.90 14.35
N HIS A 34 -14.39 -12.77 14.92
CA HIS A 34 -14.63 -11.45 14.31
C HIS A 34 -14.06 -11.33 12.89
N TYR A 35 -12.89 -11.88 12.65
CA TYR A 35 -12.27 -11.91 11.32
C TYR A 35 -13.03 -12.79 10.31
N ILE A 36 -13.62 -13.91 10.75
CA ILE A 36 -14.51 -14.73 9.92
C ILE A 36 -15.79 -13.93 9.60
N CYS A 37 -16.42 -13.33 10.61
CA CYS A 37 -17.63 -12.52 10.43
C CYS A 37 -17.39 -11.36 9.44
N ALA A 38 -16.22 -10.72 9.50
CA ALA A 38 -15.84 -9.69 8.55
C ALA A 38 -15.78 -10.22 7.11
N GLN A 39 -15.14 -11.38 6.89
CA GLN A 39 -14.98 -11.96 5.56
C GLN A 39 -16.31 -12.46 4.98
N VAL A 40 -17.17 -13.09 5.79
CA VAL A 40 -18.53 -13.48 5.37
C VAL A 40 -19.35 -12.24 5.02
N CYS A 41 -19.33 -11.20 5.87
CA CYS A 41 -20.03 -9.94 5.62
C CYS A 41 -19.50 -9.23 4.36
N SER A 42 -18.20 -9.30 4.10
CA SER A 42 -17.61 -8.74 2.87
C SER A 42 -18.18 -9.41 1.61
N GLN A 43 -18.49 -10.71 1.63
CA GLN A 43 -19.11 -11.35 0.47
C GLN A 43 -20.54 -10.91 0.22
N GLN A 44 -21.28 -10.52 1.26
CA GLN A 44 -22.64 -9.98 1.12
C GLN A 44 -22.65 -8.61 0.41
N SER A 45 -21.48 -7.95 0.29
CA SER A 45 -21.31 -6.75 -0.53
C SER A 45 -21.22 -7.05 -2.03
N THR A 46 -21.04 -8.32 -2.43
CA THR A 46 -20.99 -8.71 -3.84
C THR A 46 -22.34 -8.42 -4.51
N GLY A 47 -22.32 -7.61 -5.56
CA GLY A 47 -23.54 -7.18 -6.26
C GLY A 47 -24.22 -5.93 -5.69
N ALA A 48 -23.83 -5.48 -4.50
CA ALA A 48 -24.28 -4.20 -3.94
C ALA A 48 -23.72 -3.01 -4.74
N LYS A 49 -24.44 -1.88 -4.73
CA LYS A 49 -24.04 -0.65 -5.42
C LYS A 49 -24.31 0.58 -4.56
N GLY A 50 -23.61 1.69 -4.88
CA GLY A 50 -23.83 2.98 -4.23
C GLY A 50 -23.67 2.92 -2.71
N LYS A 51 -24.62 3.53 -1.98
CA LYS A 51 -24.59 3.61 -0.52
C LYS A 51 -24.68 2.25 0.17
N ASP A 52 -25.43 1.28 -0.40
CA ASP A 52 -25.54 -0.07 0.16
C ASP A 52 -24.19 -0.80 0.13
N LEU A 53 -23.45 -0.67 -0.98
CA LEU A 53 -22.09 -1.20 -1.07
C LEU A 53 -21.19 -0.61 0.01
N ILE A 54 -21.21 0.71 0.17
CA ILE A 54 -20.38 1.41 1.16
C ILE A 54 -20.73 0.92 2.57
N GLY A 55 -22.02 0.89 2.93
CA GLY A 55 -22.49 0.43 4.24
C GLY A 55 -22.03 -0.99 4.56
N LYS A 56 -22.23 -1.94 3.63
CA LYS A 56 -21.83 -3.34 3.81
C LYS A 56 -20.31 -3.50 3.97
N VAL A 57 -19.53 -2.72 3.23
CA VAL A 57 -18.07 -2.75 3.39
C VAL A 57 -17.68 -2.17 4.75
N GLN A 58 -18.26 -1.05 5.18
CA GLN A 58 -18.02 -0.47 6.51
C GLN A 58 -18.36 -1.45 7.62
N ASP A 59 -19.48 -2.16 7.51
CA ASP A 59 -19.89 -3.18 8.48
C ASP A 59 -18.90 -4.34 8.57
N SER A 60 -18.28 -4.70 7.45
CA SER A 60 -17.20 -5.69 7.41
C SER A 60 -15.94 -5.14 8.10
N LEU A 61 -15.52 -3.91 7.77
CA LEU A 61 -14.32 -3.28 8.35
C LEU A 61 -14.46 -3.06 9.86
N ALA A 62 -15.66 -2.71 10.34
CA ALA A 62 -15.96 -2.58 11.76
C ALA A 62 -15.75 -3.90 12.52
N LYS A 63 -16.11 -5.04 11.92
CA LYS A 63 -15.85 -6.37 12.51
C LYS A 63 -14.35 -6.67 12.57
N VAL A 64 -13.60 -6.32 11.52
CA VAL A 64 -12.13 -6.45 11.56
C VAL A 64 -11.53 -5.60 12.68
N LEU A 65 -11.97 -4.35 12.82
CA LEU A 65 -11.49 -3.45 13.87
C LEU A 65 -11.79 -3.98 15.29
N ARG A 66 -12.94 -4.60 15.53
CA ARG A 66 -13.23 -5.24 16.82
C ARG A 66 -12.16 -6.29 17.16
N GLY A 67 -11.86 -7.20 16.24
CA GLY A 67 -10.82 -8.22 16.44
C GLY A 67 -9.42 -7.61 16.61
N ILE A 68 -9.05 -6.60 15.82
CA ILE A 68 -7.76 -5.91 15.95
C ILE A 68 -7.64 -5.21 17.32
N ASN A 69 -8.67 -4.49 17.76
CA ASN A 69 -8.64 -3.79 19.05
C ASN A 69 -8.45 -4.78 20.21
N MET A 70 -9.09 -5.94 20.15
CA MET A 70 -8.87 -7.01 21.13
C MET A 70 -7.45 -7.57 21.07
N ALA A 71 -6.90 -7.78 19.88
CA ALA A 71 -5.53 -8.24 19.71
C ALA A 71 -4.50 -7.22 20.24
N CYS A 72 -4.74 -5.92 20.05
CA CYS A 72 -3.89 -4.84 20.54
C CYS A 72 -3.93 -4.66 22.07
N ALA A 73 -4.86 -5.31 22.78
CA ALA A 73 -4.86 -5.30 24.25
C ALA A 73 -3.72 -6.17 24.84
N GLU A 74 -3.30 -7.21 24.11
CA GLU A 74 -2.16 -8.06 24.45
C GLU A 74 -1.20 -8.18 23.23
N PRO A 75 -0.55 -7.07 22.82
CA PRO A 75 0.13 -6.98 21.53
C PRO A 75 1.31 -7.95 21.39
N THR A 76 2.03 -8.25 22.48
CA THR A 76 3.11 -9.25 22.49
C THR A 76 2.58 -10.66 22.19
N ARG A 77 1.39 -11.00 22.68
CA ARG A 77 0.78 -12.32 22.54
C ARG A 77 0.07 -12.48 21.19
N TYR A 78 -0.58 -11.41 20.72
CA TYR A 78 -1.47 -11.44 19.57
C TYR A 78 -0.97 -10.61 18.38
N ALA A 79 0.31 -10.26 18.32
CA ALA A 79 0.90 -9.56 17.16
C ALA A 79 0.56 -10.21 15.82
N TYR A 80 0.58 -11.55 15.77
CA TYR A 80 0.22 -12.30 14.57
C TYR A 80 -1.26 -12.13 14.17
N LEU A 81 -2.17 -11.95 15.14
CA LEU A 81 -3.58 -11.68 14.88
C LEU A 81 -3.78 -10.24 14.38
N VAL A 82 -3.03 -9.26 14.90
CA VAL A 82 -3.03 -7.90 14.35
C VAL A 82 -2.59 -7.93 12.87
N ALA A 83 -1.50 -8.65 12.57
CA ALA A 83 -1.02 -8.83 11.20
C ALA A 83 -2.10 -9.48 10.31
N GLN A 84 -2.70 -10.59 10.76
CA GLN A 84 -3.78 -11.26 10.05
C GLN A 84 -4.99 -10.33 9.82
N GLY A 85 -5.40 -9.58 10.85
CA GLY A 85 -6.49 -8.62 10.78
C GLY A 85 -6.23 -7.53 9.75
N THR A 86 -5.00 -7.02 9.65
CA THR A 86 -4.66 -5.98 8.65
C THR A 86 -4.73 -6.52 7.22
N ALA A 87 -4.32 -7.76 6.98
CA ALA A 87 -4.49 -8.41 5.69
C ALA A 87 -5.98 -8.58 5.33
N ILE A 88 -6.80 -9.00 6.29
CA ILE A 88 -8.25 -9.14 6.11
C ILE A 88 -8.90 -7.78 5.85
N TYR A 89 -8.51 -6.73 6.59
CA TYR A 89 -8.96 -5.36 6.36
C TYR A 89 -8.70 -4.92 4.92
N TRP A 90 -7.49 -5.19 4.39
CA TRP A 90 -7.15 -4.90 3.00
C TRP A 90 -8.07 -5.61 2.01
N HIS A 91 -8.37 -6.89 2.24
CA HIS A 91 -9.25 -7.65 1.35
C HIS A 91 -10.70 -7.16 1.40
N CYS A 92 -11.26 -6.93 2.59
CA CYS A 92 -12.64 -6.45 2.75
C CYS A 92 -12.82 -5.02 2.23
N GLY A 93 -11.84 -4.15 2.47
CA GLY A 93 -11.94 -2.71 2.18
C GLY A 93 -11.49 -2.31 0.78
N ARG A 94 -10.94 -3.24 -0.01
CA ARG A 94 -10.26 -2.93 -1.29
C ARG A 94 -11.09 -2.06 -2.23
N ILE A 95 -12.41 -2.26 -2.25
CA ILE A 95 -13.31 -1.53 -3.15
C ILE A 95 -13.43 -0.04 -2.82
N LEU A 96 -13.17 0.36 -1.56
CA LEU A 96 -13.18 1.76 -1.13
C LEU A 96 -11.88 2.51 -1.47
N TYR A 97 -10.82 1.82 -1.90
CA TYR A 97 -9.58 2.45 -2.40
C TYR A 97 -9.74 2.97 -3.84
N ARG A 98 -10.91 3.48 -4.18
CA ARG A 98 -11.24 4.06 -5.48
C ARG A 98 -11.46 5.57 -5.33
N GLN A 99 -11.22 6.30 -6.40
CA GLN A 99 -11.49 7.74 -6.41
C GLN A 99 -12.95 8.03 -6.00
N GLY A 100 -13.13 9.04 -5.15
CA GLY A 100 -14.43 9.41 -4.58
C GLY A 100 -14.82 8.68 -3.29
N LEU A 101 -14.13 7.60 -2.90
CA LEU A 101 -14.48 6.80 -1.70
C LEU A 101 -13.42 6.85 -0.58
N TYR A 102 -12.34 7.61 -0.76
CA TYR A 102 -11.26 7.69 0.24
C TYR A 102 -11.71 8.19 1.61
N ALA A 103 -12.73 9.06 1.67
CA ALA A 103 -13.29 9.55 2.92
C ALA A 103 -13.90 8.42 3.76
N GLU A 104 -14.50 7.43 3.10
CA GLU A 104 -15.07 6.25 3.75
C GLU A 104 -13.99 5.43 4.46
N LEU A 105 -12.80 5.29 3.86
CA LEU A 105 -11.68 4.59 4.50
C LEU A 105 -11.17 5.31 5.75
N LEU A 106 -11.28 6.64 5.84
CA LEU A 106 -10.80 7.40 7.00
C LEU A 106 -11.55 7.09 8.29
N LEU A 107 -12.72 6.45 8.22
CA LEU A 107 -13.46 5.98 9.39
C LEU A 107 -12.73 4.88 10.16
N SER A 108 -11.88 4.09 9.49
CA SER A 108 -11.25 2.90 10.08
C SER A 108 -9.75 2.79 9.82
N LEU A 109 -9.24 3.27 8.69
CA LEU A 109 -7.83 3.17 8.30
C LEU A 109 -6.85 3.79 9.32
N PRO A 110 -7.12 4.93 9.97
CA PRO A 110 -6.24 5.46 11.00
C PRO A 110 -6.04 4.50 12.18
N ALA A 111 -7.08 3.74 12.55
CA ALA A 111 -6.98 2.75 13.62
C ALA A 111 -6.14 1.54 13.19
N ILE A 112 -6.24 1.11 11.93
CA ILE A 112 -5.40 0.06 11.35
C ILE A 112 -3.93 0.46 11.38
N VAL A 113 -3.60 1.68 10.94
CA VAL A 113 -2.22 2.18 10.98
C VAL A 113 -1.69 2.19 12.40
N ARG A 114 -2.45 2.73 13.37
CA ARG A 114 -2.05 2.70 14.79
C ARG A 114 -1.80 1.29 15.29
N ALA A 115 -2.67 0.34 14.96
CA ALA A 115 -2.50 -1.06 15.37
C ALA A 115 -1.20 -1.67 14.82
N ILE A 116 -0.84 -1.39 13.57
CA ILE A 116 0.42 -1.85 12.97
C ILE A 116 1.62 -1.22 13.69
N GLU A 117 1.52 0.04 14.13
CA GLU A 117 2.58 0.71 14.87
C GLU A 117 2.73 0.20 16.31
N THR A 118 1.67 -0.37 16.91
CA THR A 118 1.70 -0.92 18.27
C THR A 118 2.39 -2.28 18.38
N ILE A 119 2.48 -3.03 17.29
CA ILE A 119 3.18 -4.31 17.28
C ILE A 119 4.61 -4.11 16.74
N ASP A 120 5.60 -4.89 17.21
CA ASP A 120 6.95 -4.94 16.60
C ASP A 120 6.86 -5.66 15.24
N TYR A 121 6.12 -5.06 14.32
CA TYR A 121 5.89 -5.59 13.00
C TYR A 121 7.15 -5.37 12.17
N ARG A 122 8.01 -6.38 12.14
CA ARG A 122 9.29 -6.37 11.42
C ARG A 122 9.15 -6.28 9.91
N GLU A 123 7.93 -6.41 9.37
CA GLU A 123 7.69 -6.13 7.96
C GLU A 123 7.56 -4.63 7.69
N TYR A 124 8.72 -3.97 7.64
CA TYR A 124 8.82 -2.55 7.34
C TYR A 124 8.12 -2.17 6.04
N HIS A 125 8.21 -3.00 5.00
CA HIS A 125 7.58 -2.75 3.72
C HIS A 125 6.06 -2.57 3.86
N THR A 126 5.41 -3.52 4.53
CA THR A 126 3.96 -3.48 4.79
C THR A 126 3.59 -2.26 5.62
N ARG A 127 4.37 -1.93 6.67
CA ARG A 127 4.16 -0.72 7.49
C ARG A 127 4.22 0.56 6.65
N ALA A 128 5.24 0.70 5.80
CA ALA A 128 5.40 1.86 4.92
C ALA A 128 4.22 2.01 3.96
N LEU A 129 3.74 0.90 3.37
CA LEU A 129 2.58 0.93 2.48
C LEU A 129 1.29 1.34 3.20
N TRP A 130 1.07 0.93 4.45
CA TRP A 130 -0.10 1.34 5.22
C TRP A 130 -0.08 2.84 5.58
N LEU A 131 1.07 3.35 6.02
CA LEU A 131 1.25 4.78 6.26
C LEU A 131 1.04 5.59 4.96
N LEU A 132 1.60 5.12 3.84
CA LEU A 132 1.44 5.78 2.53
C LEU A 132 -0.02 5.80 2.08
N ARG A 133 -0.76 4.70 2.25
CA ARG A 133 -2.21 4.64 1.97
C ARG A 133 -2.99 5.64 2.81
N LEU A 134 -2.67 5.76 4.09
CA LEU A 134 -3.32 6.73 4.97
C LEU A 134 -3.04 8.16 4.52
N ALA A 135 -1.78 8.49 4.18
CA ALA A 135 -1.44 9.80 3.64
C ALA A 135 -2.25 10.12 2.37
N VAL A 136 -2.35 9.17 1.44
CA VAL A 136 -3.15 9.33 0.21
C VAL A 136 -4.62 9.55 0.54
N CYS A 137 -5.20 8.77 1.46
CA CYS A 137 -6.60 8.95 1.85
C CYS A 137 -6.85 10.34 2.45
N TYR A 138 -5.96 10.82 3.34
CA TYR A 138 -6.06 12.18 3.87
C TYR A 138 -6.01 13.23 2.75
N ASN A 139 -5.05 13.12 1.83
CA ASN A 139 -4.90 14.08 0.76
C ASN A 139 -6.13 14.12 -0.17
N MET A 140 -6.64 12.96 -0.54
CA MET A 140 -7.80 12.83 -1.43
C MET A 140 -9.12 13.24 -0.77
N SER A 141 -9.16 13.32 0.56
CA SER A 141 -10.32 13.80 1.33
C SER A 141 -10.19 15.27 1.77
N GLY A 142 -9.22 16.02 1.22
CA GLY A 142 -9.02 17.44 1.55
C GLY A 142 -8.28 17.71 2.87
N ARG A 143 -7.84 16.66 3.58
CA ARG A 143 -7.11 16.76 4.86
C ARG A 143 -5.61 16.89 4.62
N HIS A 144 -5.22 17.96 3.92
CA HIS A 144 -3.86 18.11 3.37
C HIS A 144 -2.78 18.25 4.46
N GLN A 145 -3.11 18.82 5.62
CA GLN A 145 -2.16 18.94 6.73
C GLN A 145 -1.80 17.57 7.30
N GLU A 146 -2.78 16.73 7.63
CA GLU A 146 -2.54 15.37 8.10
C GLU A 146 -1.88 14.50 7.04
N ALA A 147 -2.23 14.72 5.76
CA ALA A 147 -1.59 14.05 4.64
C ALA A 147 -0.09 14.36 4.57
N GLY A 148 0.29 15.64 4.66
CA GLY A 148 1.70 16.07 4.64
C GLY A 148 2.50 15.52 5.82
N GLN A 149 1.94 15.58 7.04
CA GLN A 149 2.57 15.01 8.23
C GLN A 149 2.76 13.49 8.11
N THR A 150 1.74 12.78 7.64
CA THR A 150 1.81 11.32 7.45
C THR A 150 2.80 10.95 6.36
N LEU A 151 2.82 11.71 5.25
CA LEU A 151 3.78 11.49 4.16
C LEU A 151 5.22 11.73 4.62
N GLN A 152 5.48 12.77 5.42
CA GLN A 152 6.82 13.02 5.95
C GLN A 152 7.30 11.85 6.83
N LYS A 153 6.43 11.33 7.69
CA LYS A 153 6.74 10.10 8.47
C LYS A 153 7.15 8.93 7.58
N VAL A 154 6.47 8.75 6.43
CA VAL A 154 6.82 7.70 5.46
C VAL A 154 8.18 7.97 4.83
N VAL A 155 8.45 9.21 4.43
CA VAL A 155 9.74 9.62 3.83
C VAL A 155 10.89 9.30 4.78
N ASP A 156 10.79 9.72 6.04
CA ASP A 156 11.82 9.49 7.05
C ASP A 156 12.00 7.99 7.34
N PHE A 157 10.89 7.25 7.44
CA PHE A 157 10.89 5.80 7.67
C PHE A 157 11.55 5.04 6.51
N VAL A 158 11.17 5.33 5.27
CA VAL A 158 11.70 4.70 4.06
C VAL A 158 13.17 5.06 3.84
N ALA A 159 13.57 6.30 4.14
CA ALA A 159 14.97 6.70 4.08
C ALA A 159 15.87 5.88 5.00
N ARG A 160 15.35 5.51 6.19
CA ARG A 160 16.07 4.74 7.20
C ARG A 160 16.05 3.23 6.96
N PHE A 161 14.91 2.67 6.57
CA PHE A 161 14.71 1.21 6.60
C PHE A 161 14.49 0.56 5.23
N LEU A 162 14.09 1.32 4.19
CA LEU A 162 13.65 0.77 2.90
C LEU A 162 14.14 1.63 1.73
N PRO A 163 15.46 1.73 1.49
CA PRO A 163 15.99 2.60 0.44
C PRO A 163 15.46 2.28 -0.97
N ASP A 164 15.06 1.03 -1.21
CA ASP A 164 14.40 0.56 -2.44
C ASP A 164 13.03 1.19 -2.70
N MET A 165 12.32 1.60 -1.65
CA MET A 165 11.01 2.26 -1.75
C MET A 165 11.08 3.78 -1.98
N LYS A 166 12.27 4.40 -1.94
CA LYS A 166 12.43 5.86 -2.06
C LYS A 166 11.74 6.44 -3.29
N ASN A 167 11.91 5.80 -4.44
CA ASN A 167 11.28 6.24 -5.70
C ASN A 167 9.75 6.16 -5.65
N ASN A 168 9.20 5.14 -5.00
CA ASN A 168 7.75 4.98 -4.85
C ASN A 168 7.15 6.08 -3.96
N VAL A 169 7.82 6.42 -2.86
CA VAL A 169 7.39 7.52 -1.97
C VAL A 169 7.54 8.86 -2.68
N TYR A 170 8.63 9.07 -3.41
CA TYR A 170 8.89 10.30 -4.14
C TYR A 170 7.82 10.59 -5.20
N ARG A 171 7.34 9.56 -5.92
CA ARG A 171 6.17 9.67 -6.81
C ARG A 171 4.95 10.26 -6.09
N VAL A 172 4.69 9.83 -4.85
CA VAL A 172 3.55 10.35 -4.07
C VAL A 172 3.81 11.78 -3.61
N GLN A 173 5.04 12.12 -3.22
CA GLN A 173 5.43 13.51 -2.90
C GLN A 173 5.15 14.46 -4.07
N VAL A 174 5.54 14.07 -5.30
CA VAL A 174 5.24 14.87 -6.50
C VAL A 174 3.73 15.02 -6.70
N ALA A 175 2.95 13.93 -6.56
CA ALA A 175 1.50 13.98 -6.72
C ALA A 175 0.81 14.93 -5.71
N PHE A 176 1.31 14.99 -4.46
CA PHE A 176 0.75 15.85 -3.42
C PHE A 176 0.95 17.33 -3.70
N THR A 177 1.96 17.71 -4.50
CA THR A 177 2.20 19.11 -4.88
C THR A 177 1.03 19.76 -5.62
N LYS A 178 0.10 18.96 -6.15
CA LYS A 178 -1.17 19.46 -6.71
C LYS A 178 -2.01 20.25 -5.72
N TYR A 179 -2.08 19.77 -4.48
CA TYR A 179 -2.95 20.33 -3.44
C TYR A 179 -2.16 21.04 -2.33
N SER A 180 -0.90 20.64 -2.13
CA SER A 180 0.02 21.28 -1.20
C SER A 180 1.33 21.60 -1.93
N PRO A 181 1.41 22.75 -2.61
CA PRO A 181 2.59 23.12 -3.40
C PRO A 181 3.86 23.11 -2.55
N ASN A 182 4.85 22.33 -2.99
CA ASN A 182 6.17 22.29 -2.36
C ASN A 182 7.25 22.32 -3.45
N PRO A 183 7.87 23.48 -3.71
CA PRO A 183 8.87 23.61 -4.77
C PRO A 183 10.11 22.74 -4.52
N LYS A 184 10.39 22.38 -3.25
CA LYS A 184 11.54 21.54 -2.90
C LYS A 184 11.46 20.15 -3.54
N VAL A 185 10.25 19.59 -3.67
CA VAL A 185 10.07 18.27 -4.27
C VAL A 185 10.66 18.23 -5.68
N ARG A 186 10.45 19.28 -6.49
CA ARG A 186 11.04 19.35 -7.84
C ARG A 186 12.53 19.64 -7.81
N SER A 187 13.03 20.49 -6.90
CA SER A 187 14.48 20.75 -6.81
C SER A 187 15.28 19.53 -6.35
N ASP A 188 14.66 18.63 -5.60
CA ASP A 188 15.28 17.38 -5.12
C ASP A 188 15.44 16.33 -6.25
N ALA A 189 14.89 16.58 -7.45
CA ALA A 189 15.04 15.72 -8.62
C ALA A 189 16.44 15.85 -9.24
N THR A 190 17.46 15.39 -8.52
CA THR A 190 18.86 15.52 -8.95
C THR A 190 19.28 14.46 -9.97
N THR A 191 18.73 13.25 -9.88
CA THR A 191 19.04 12.14 -10.80
C THR A 191 18.06 12.06 -11.97
N ALA A 192 18.48 11.44 -13.07
CA ALA A 192 17.63 11.27 -14.25
C ALA A 192 16.32 10.52 -13.95
N ILE A 193 16.39 9.49 -13.09
CA ILE A 193 15.22 8.72 -12.66
C ILE A 193 14.23 9.62 -11.90
N LEU A 194 14.69 10.46 -10.98
CA LEU A 194 13.81 11.36 -10.23
C LEU A 194 13.20 12.43 -11.15
N LYS A 195 13.97 12.98 -12.10
CA LYS A 195 13.45 13.89 -13.13
C LYS A 195 12.37 13.22 -13.99
N GLY A 196 12.60 11.97 -14.38
CA GLY A 196 11.62 11.14 -15.09
C GLY A 196 10.33 10.95 -14.28
N ILE A 197 10.47 10.64 -12.98
CA ILE A 197 9.33 10.54 -12.06
C ILE A 197 8.56 11.86 -12.00
N VAL A 198 9.23 13.00 -11.84
CA VAL A 198 8.57 14.31 -11.80
C VAL A 198 7.77 14.54 -13.08
N GLY A 199 8.41 14.46 -14.25
CA GLY A 199 7.77 14.77 -15.53
C GLY A 199 6.53 13.90 -15.80
N VAL A 200 6.62 12.59 -15.54
CA VAL A 200 5.46 11.69 -15.70
C VAL A 200 4.37 11.99 -14.67
N GLN A 201 4.75 12.19 -13.40
CA GLN A 201 3.78 12.29 -12.32
C GLN A 201 3.01 13.61 -12.32
N VAL A 202 3.62 14.72 -12.72
CA VAL A 202 2.91 16.01 -12.83
C VAL A 202 1.87 16.02 -13.93
N VAL A 203 2.11 15.28 -15.02
CA VAL A 203 1.13 15.03 -16.07
C VAL A 203 0.03 14.11 -15.57
N ALA A 204 0.39 12.95 -14.99
CA ALA A 204 -0.58 11.94 -14.52
C ALA A 204 -1.50 12.46 -13.40
N SER A 205 -1.00 13.35 -12.54
CA SER A 205 -1.78 13.94 -11.45
C SER A 205 -2.64 15.13 -11.92
N GLY A 206 -2.44 15.60 -13.16
CA GLY A 206 -3.10 16.80 -13.68
C GLY A 206 -2.63 18.08 -12.99
N ILE A 207 -1.36 18.13 -12.55
CA ILE A 207 -0.71 19.36 -12.07
C ILE A 207 -0.48 20.31 -13.25
N VAL A 208 -0.11 19.74 -14.40
CA VAL A 208 -0.05 20.47 -15.67
C VAL A 208 -1.32 20.18 -16.46
N ALA A 209 -2.08 21.23 -16.79
CA ALA A 209 -3.38 21.10 -17.41
C ALA A 209 -3.30 21.12 -18.94
N ASP A 210 -2.50 22.02 -19.51
CA ASP A 210 -2.43 22.28 -20.94
C ASP A 210 -1.59 21.25 -21.71
N LYS A 211 -1.94 21.04 -22.98
CA LYS A 211 -1.31 20.02 -23.82
C LYS A 211 0.18 20.30 -24.05
N ALA A 212 0.53 21.55 -24.33
CA ALA A 212 1.91 21.95 -24.62
C ALA A 212 2.83 21.76 -23.40
N GLY A 213 2.34 22.08 -22.19
CA GLY A 213 3.02 21.86 -20.93
C GLY A 213 3.22 20.37 -20.63
N LYS A 214 2.20 19.54 -20.88
CA LYS A 214 2.33 18.08 -20.73
C LYS A 214 3.38 17.51 -21.68
N GLU A 215 3.37 17.92 -22.95
CA GLU A 215 4.36 17.50 -23.94
C GLU A 215 5.78 17.93 -23.53
N ARG A 216 5.94 19.15 -23.04
CA ARG A 216 7.23 19.66 -22.57
C ARG A 216 7.77 18.85 -21.39
N GLU A 217 6.96 18.64 -20.34
CA GLU A 217 7.37 17.87 -19.15
C GLU A 217 7.79 16.44 -19.51
N LEU A 218 7.05 15.78 -20.42
CA LEU A 218 7.39 14.43 -20.87
C LEU A 218 8.66 14.40 -21.74
N GLN A 219 8.84 15.38 -22.63
CA GLN A 219 10.05 15.49 -23.45
C GLN A 219 11.29 15.73 -22.60
N ASP A 220 11.20 16.62 -21.61
CA ASP A 220 12.33 16.93 -20.72
C ASP A 220 12.69 15.73 -19.83
N ALA A 221 11.69 15.01 -19.31
CA ALA A 221 11.90 13.73 -18.62
C ALA A 221 12.56 12.68 -19.53
N TYR A 222 12.10 12.53 -20.78
CA TYR A 222 12.69 11.59 -21.74
C TYR A 222 14.15 11.93 -22.04
N LYS A 223 14.45 13.20 -22.34
CA LYS A 223 15.83 13.66 -22.59
C LYS A 223 16.76 13.38 -21.41
N ALA A 224 16.29 13.64 -20.18
CA ALA A 224 17.07 13.38 -18.98
C ALA A 224 17.40 11.89 -18.82
N LEU A 225 16.44 11.00 -19.08
CA LEU A 225 16.63 9.55 -18.98
C LEU A 225 17.55 9.00 -20.08
N VAL A 226 17.42 9.48 -21.32
CA VAL A 226 18.25 9.04 -22.45
C VAL A 226 19.69 9.53 -22.31
N ALA A 227 19.91 10.75 -21.83
CA ALA A 227 21.25 11.27 -21.60
C ALA A 227 22.03 10.47 -20.53
N ASP A 228 21.34 9.96 -19.51
CA ASP A 228 21.92 9.12 -18.46
C ASP A 228 22.22 7.68 -18.92
N GLY A 229 21.44 7.18 -19.89
CA GLY A 229 21.65 5.89 -20.55
C GLY A 229 22.63 5.92 -21.74
N GLY A 230 23.21 7.08 -22.06
CA GLY A 230 24.04 7.36 -23.23
C GLY A 230 25.49 6.87 -23.18
N GLY A 231 25.74 5.71 -22.56
CA GLY A 231 26.90 4.90 -22.94
C GLY A 231 26.55 4.17 -24.23
N ASP A 232 27.16 4.58 -25.34
CA ASP A 232 26.99 3.96 -26.66
C ASP A 232 26.88 2.42 -26.60
N PRO A 233 25.85 1.79 -27.21
CA PRO A 233 25.83 0.34 -27.44
C PRO A 233 26.91 -0.15 -28.41
N LYS A 234 27.82 0.70 -28.87
CA LYS A 234 28.86 0.41 -29.88
C LYS A 234 30.26 0.80 -29.42
N ALA A 235 30.72 0.31 -28.27
CA ALA A 235 32.15 0.25 -27.98
C ALA A 235 32.53 -0.86 -26.99
N SER A 236 32.08 -2.10 -27.24
CA SER A 236 32.76 -3.29 -26.71
C SER A 236 33.18 -4.19 -27.87
N LYS A 237 34.16 -3.75 -28.65
CA LYS A 237 35.05 -4.69 -29.34
C LYS A 237 36.01 -5.27 -28.30
N ALA A 238 35.48 -6.13 -27.43
CA ALA A 238 36.32 -7.07 -26.69
C ALA A 238 36.83 -8.09 -27.71
N THR A 239 38.10 -7.96 -28.08
CA THR A 239 38.83 -8.97 -28.85
C THR A 239 38.78 -10.28 -28.05
N PRO A 240 38.40 -11.42 -28.64
CA PRO A 240 38.38 -12.67 -27.90
C PRO A 240 39.81 -13.07 -27.56
N LYS A 241 40.19 -13.00 -26.28
CA LYS A 241 41.40 -13.66 -25.79
C LYS A 241 41.19 -15.16 -25.93
N ALA A 242 42.05 -15.80 -26.72
CA ALA A 242 42.08 -17.23 -26.95
C ALA A 242 41.99 -18.01 -25.62
N ALA A 243 41.06 -18.96 -25.57
CA ALA A 243 40.93 -19.89 -24.46
C ALA A 243 42.21 -20.73 -24.35
N LYS A 244 42.80 -20.77 -23.15
CA LYS A 244 43.83 -21.76 -22.82
C LYS A 244 43.16 -23.16 -22.82
N PRO A 245 43.78 -24.17 -23.45
CA PRO A 245 43.24 -25.53 -23.43
C PRO A 245 43.29 -26.11 -22.00
N PRO A 246 42.38 -27.04 -21.68
CA PRO A 246 42.34 -27.66 -20.36
C PRO A 246 43.62 -28.45 -20.08
N PRO A 247 44.09 -28.50 -18.81
CA PRO A 247 45.24 -29.30 -18.44
C PRO A 247 44.94 -30.77 -18.72
N LYS A 248 45.77 -31.39 -19.56
CA LYS A 248 45.80 -32.84 -19.77
C LYS A 248 46.02 -33.51 -18.43
N GLY A 249 45.11 -34.39 -18.04
CA GLY A 249 45.28 -35.27 -16.91
C GLY A 249 46.53 -36.15 -17.04
N ARG A 250 47.12 -36.45 -15.89
CA ARG A 250 48.05 -37.56 -15.58
C ARG A 250 48.01 -37.69 -14.05
N ALA A 251 48.02 -38.85 -13.43
CA ALA A 251 47.85 -40.25 -13.77
C ALA A 251 47.51 -40.92 -12.43
#